data_AF-A0A2T6G1S4-F1
#
_entry.id   AF-A0A2T6G1S4-F1
#
_cell.length_a   1.000
_cell.length_b   1.000
_cell.length_c   1.000
_cell.angle_alpha   90.00
_cell.angle_beta   90.00
_cell.angle_gamma   90.00
#
_symmetry.space_group_name_H-M   'P 1'
#
loop_
_entity.id
_entity.type
_entity.pdbx_description
1 polymer ?
#
loop_
_entity_poly.entity_id
_entity_poly.type
_entity_poly.pdbx_seq_one_letter_code
_entity_poly.pdbx_strand_id
1 'polypeptide(L)'
;MDEVMIFTNFRPIYIFFIIIQAISLIMAISQKKQFKPINEVAISSISLICLAVSAFMTYQIGILSDELAIGGDPVSFIMFIVVVIMSVVNLLVIYLNKKIKNFVWHSALVRIFCGKHFVTCADLV
;
A
#
# COMPACT_ATOMS: atom_id res chain seq x y z
N MET A 1 -11.98 33.89 14.89
CA MET A 1 -10.79 33.04 15.18
C MET A 1 -11.13 31.55 15.15
N ASP A 2 -12.41 31.19 15.07
CA ASP A 2 -12.87 29.81 15.22
C ASP A 2 -12.74 28.97 13.94
N GLU A 3 -12.82 29.60 12.76
CA GLU A 3 -12.74 28.89 11.48
C GLU A 3 -11.36 28.28 11.21
N VAL A 4 -10.28 28.97 11.60
CA VAL A 4 -8.90 28.45 11.49
C VAL A 4 -8.67 27.25 12.42
N MET A 5 -9.37 27.19 13.57
CA MET A 5 -9.32 26.04 14.46
C MET A 5 -10.01 24.81 13.87
N ILE A 6 -11.08 24.99 13.07
CA ILE A 6 -11.77 23.89 12.40
C ILE A 6 -10.84 23.17 11.42
N PHE A 7 -10.09 23.93 10.60
CA PHE A 7 -9.10 23.34 9.68
C PHE A 7 -7.95 22.62 10.41
N THR A 8 -7.56 23.13 11.57
CA THR A 8 -6.48 22.55 12.38
C THR A 8 -6.86 21.18 12.94
N ASN A 9 -8.15 20.94 13.23
CA ASN A 9 -8.66 19.66 13.75
C ASN A 9 -8.63 18.51 12.73
N PHE A 10 -8.58 18.79 11.42
CA PHE A 10 -8.46 17.75 10.40
C PHE A 10 -7.03 17.22 10.25
N ARG A 11 -6.03 18.02 10.62
CA ARG A 11 -4.61 17.72 10.44
C ARG A 11 -4.16 16.41 11.15
N PRO A 12 -4.56 16.14 12.41
CA PRO A 12 -4.26 14.87 13.09
C PRO A 12 -4.78 13.63 12.36
N ILE A 13 -5.90 13.73 11.65
CA ILE A 13 -6.51 12.59 10.93
C ILE A 13 -5.61 12.18 9.76
N TYR A 14 -5.06 13.14 9.02
CA TYR A 14 -4.09 12.85 7.96
C TYR A 14 -2.81 12.23 8.52
N ILE A 15 -2.30 12.75 9.64
CA ILE A 15 -1.12 12.17 10.31
C ILE A 15 -1.38 10.72 10.71
N PHE A 16 -2.57 10.41 11.21
CA PHE A 16 -2.96 9.05 11.56
C PHE A 16 -2.95 8.11 10.34
N PHE A 17 -3.49 8.55 9.19
CA PHE A 17 -3.42 7.76 7.95
C PHE A 17 -1.99 7.57 7.44
N ILE A 18 -1.12 8.58 7.56
CA ILE A 18 0.29 8.46 7.19
C ILE A 18 0.98 7.40 8.07
N ILE A 19 0.73 7.41 9.38
CA ILE A 19 1.30 6.42 10.31
C ILE A 19 0.81 5.01 9.97
N ILE A 20 -0.50 4.82 9.73
CA ILE A 20 -1.05 3.51 9.34
C ILE A 20 -0.41 3.02 8.04
N GLN A 21 -0.30 3.88 7.02
CA GLN A 21 0.34 3.50 5.77
C GLN A 21 1.82 3.18 5.92
N ALA A 22 2.54 3.90 6.78
CA ALA A 22 3.95 3.63 7.07
C ALA A 22 4.14 2.27 7.77
N ILE A 23 3.30 1.95 8.76
CA ILE A 23 3.31 0.63 9.43
C ILE A 23 2.98 -0.48 8.42
N SER A 24 1.98 -0.25 7.56
CA SER A 24 1.60 -1.17 6.48
C SER A 24 2.77 -1.46 5.55
N LEU A 25 3.56 -0.44 5.20
CA LEU A 25 4.74 -0.55 4.35
C LEU A 25 5.85 -1.37 5.04
N ILE A 26 6.12 -1.12 6.32
CA ILE A 26 7.11 -1.89 7.11
C ILE A 26 6.69 -3.36 7.19
N MET A 27 5.39 -3.64 7.40
CA MET A 27 4.86 -5.00 7.41
C MET A 27 5.01 -5.68 6.05
N ALA A 28 4.74 -4.97 4.94
CA ALA A 28 4.87 -5.49 3.59
C ALA A 28 6.33 -5.86 3.23
N ILE A 29 7.30 -5.07 3.69
CA ILE A 29 8.73 -5.35 3.50
C ILE A 29 9.18 -6.52 4.39
N SER A 30 8.76 -6.56 5.65
CA SER A 30 9.20 -7.58 6.62
C SER A 30 8.69 -8.99 6.29
N GLN A 31 7.58 -9.11 5.56
CA GLN A 31 7.01 -10.40 5.11
C GLN A 31 7.86 -11.16 4.10
N LYS A 32 9.00 -10.62 3.67
CA LYS A 32 9.94 -11.34 2.81
C LYS A 32 10.45 -12.65 3.40
N LYS A 33 10.42 -12.83 4.74
CA LYS A 33 11.12 -13.95 5.37
C LYS A 33 10.28 -15.20 5.56
N GLN A 34 9.14 -15.20 6.27
CA GLN A 34 8.29 -16.40 6.41
C GLN A 34 6.85 -16.01 6.78
N PHE A 35 5.88 -16.84 6.35
CA PHE A 35 4.45 -16.87 6.71
C PHE A 35 3.42 -16.18 5.78
N LYS A 36 2.76 -17.05 5.00
CA LYS A 36 1.40 -17.02 4.40
C LYS A 36 1.00 -15.86 3.45
N PRO A 37 0.45 -16.16 2.25
CA PRO A 37 0.00 -15.17 1.26
C PRO A 37 -1.25 -14.36 1.65
N ILE A 38 -1.87 -14.65 2.80
CA ILE A 38 -3.14 -14.03 3.23
C ILE A 38 -2.96 -12.54 3.60
N ASN A 39 -1.74 -12.09 3.92
CA ASN A 39 -1.52 -10.73 4.38
C ASN A 39 -1.38 -9.68 3.27
N GLU A 40 -1.02 -10.06 2.04
CA GLU A 40 -0.79 -9.11 0.93
C GLU A 40 -2.10 -8.43 0.47
N VAL A 41 -3.20 -9.19 0.44
CA VAL A 41 -4.53 -8.67 0.07
C VAL A 41 -5.07 -7.72 1.14
N ALA A 42 -4.86 -8.05 2.42
CA ALA A 42 -5.26 -7.20 3.54
C ALA A 42 -4.55 -5.84 3.49
N ILE A 43 -3.22 -5.84 3.31
CA ILE A 43 -2.39 -4.62 3.19
C ILE A 43 -2.87 -3.75 2.01
N SER A 44 -3.16 -4.37 0.86
CA SER A 44 -3.69 -3.67 -0.32
C SER A 44 -5.05 -3.02 -0.03
N SER A 45 -5.98 -3.77 0.59
CA SER A 45 -7.31 -3.28 0.91
C SER A 45 -7.29 -2.11 1.90
N ILE A 46 -6.42 -2.15 2.92
CA ILE A 46 -6.24 -1.06 3.89
C ILE A 46 -5.74 0.20 3.18
N SER A 47 -4.75 0.06 2.28
CA SER A 47 -4.22 1.19 1.50
C SER A 47 -5.30 1.86 0.67
N LEU A 48 -6.17 1.07 0.03
CA LEU A 48 -7.25 1.57 -0.82
C LEU A 48 -8.32 2.30 0.00
N ILE A 49 -8.70 1.76 1.17
CA ILE A 49 -9.62 2.42 2.10
C ILE A 49 -9.02 3.74 2.60
N CYS A 50 -7.74 3.76 3.00
CA CYS A 50 -7.09 4.99 3.43
C CYS A 50 -7.06 6.07 2.34
N LEU A 51 -6.84 5.68 1.08
CA LEU A 51 -6.87 6.60 -0.06
C LEU A 51 -8.28 7.14 -0.34
N ALA A 52 -9.30 6.28 -0.29
CA ALA A 52 -10.69 6.69 -0.49
C ALA A 52 -11.15 7.68 0.60
N VAL A 53 -10.84 7.37 1.86
CA VAL A 53 -11.22 8.21 3.01
C VAL A 53 -10.46 9.55 2.98
N SER A 54 -9.17 9.56 2.64
CA SER A 54 -8.41 10.82 2.55
C SER A 54 -8.89 11.73 1.41
N ALA A 55 -9.31 11.15 0.28
CA ALA A 55 -9.95 11.89 -0.80
C ALA A 55 -11.29 12.51 -0.38
N PHE A 56 -12.12 11.74 0.33
CA PHE A 56 -13.39 12.23 0.85
C PHE A 56 -13.21 13.38 1.86
N MET A 57 -12.20 13.30 2.73
CA MET A 57 -11.87 14.38 3.66
C MET A 57 -11.41 15.64 2.92
N THR A 58 -10.58 15.50 1.89
CA THR A 58 -10.12 16.64 1.07
C THR A 58 -11.29 17.31 0.34
N TYR A 59 -12.25 16.51 -0.14
CA TYR A 59 -13.47 17.02 -0.76
C TYR A 59 -14.32 17.84 0.22
N GLN A 60 -14.48 17.39 1.46
CA GLN A 60 -15.19 18.16 2.49
C GLN A 60 -14.49 19.48 2.84
N ILE A 61 -13.15 19.48 2.92
CA ILE A 61 -12.37 20.70 3.14
C ILE A 61 -12.57 21.68 1.98
N GLY A 62 -12.70 21.19 0.74
CA GLY A 62 -13.01 22.01 -0.44
C GLY A 62 -14.37 22.69 -0.35
N ILE A 63 -15.43 21.93 -0.05
CA ILE A 63 -16.77 22.51 0.17
C ILE A 63 -16.74 23.55 1.29
N LEU A 64 -16.10 23.22 2.41
CA LEU A 64 -16.02 24.14 3.55
C LEU A 64 -15.28 25.43 3.21
N SER A 65 -14.24 25.34 2.37
CA SER A 65 -13.47 26.49 1.89
C SER A 65 -14.33 27.43 1.03
N ASP A 66 -15.18 26.87 0.16
CA ASP A 66 -16.09 27.66 -0.68
C ASP A 66 -17.17 28.36 0.16
N GLU A 67 -17.77 27.65 1.13
CA GLU A 67 -18.84 28.20 1.98
C GLU A 67 -18.35 29.32 2.90
N LEU A 68 -17.14 29.21 3.43
CA LEU A 68 -16.56 30.22 4.31
C LEU A 68 -15.85 31.35 3.53
N ALA A 69 -15.79 31.27 2.19
CA ALA A 69 -15.07 32.20 1.33
C ALA A 69 -13.61 32.44 1.72
N ILE A 70 -13.01 31.48 2.42
CA ILE A 70 -11.60 31.46 2.82
C ILE A 70 -10.90 30.44 1.94
N GLY A 71 -9.77 30.82 1.34
CA GLY A 71 -8.95 29.88 0.57
C GLY A 71 -8.55 28.66 1.40
N GLY A 72 -8.57 27.47 0.78
CA GLY A 72 -8.37 26.20 1.47
C GLY A 72 -7.00 26.08 2.16
N ASP A 73 -6.91 25.19 3.16
CA ASP A 73 -5.68 24.98 3.93
C ASP A 73 -4.61 24.23 3.09
N PRO A 74 -3.49 24.91 2.72
CA PRO A 74 -2.48 24.33 1.83
C PRO A 74 -1.73 23.17 2.49
N VAL A 75 -1.64 23.16 3.82
CA VAL A 75 -0.90 22.12 4.55
C VAL A 75 -1.64 20.79 4.50
N SER A 76 -2.95 20.80 4.70
CA SER A 76 -3.84 19.65 4.60
C SER A 76 -3.82 19.07 3.18
N PHE A 77 -3.78 19.94 2.17
CA PHE A 77 -3.65 19.51 0.79
C PHE A 77 -2.30 18.79 0.52
N ILE A 78 -1.19 19.33 1.04
CA ILE A 78 0.12 18.66 0.93
C ILE A 78 0.10 17.30 1.64
N MET A 79 -0.50 17.21 2.83
CA MET A 79 -0.62 15.93 3.55
C MET A 79 -1.44 14.89 2.77
N PHE A 80 -2.51 15.31 2.09
CA PHE A 80 -3.27 14.44 1.21
C PHE A 80 -2.39 13.89 0.07
N ILE A 81 -1.60 14.74 -0.59
CA ILE A 81 -0.66 14.29 -1.64
C ILE A 81 0.34 13.27 -1.10
N VAL A 82 0.86 13.47 0.12
CA VAL A 82 1.76 12.50 0.77
C VAL A 82 1.06 11.15 0.98
N VAL A 83 -0.21 11.14 1.42
CA VAL A 83 -1.01 9.92 1.59
C VAL A 83 -1.24 9.20 0.26
N VAL A 84 -1.47 9.96 -0.83
CA VAL A 84 -1.62 9.38 -2.17
C VAL A 84 -0.32 8.74 -2.63
N ILE A 85 0.81 9.43 -2.50
CA ILE A 85 2.14 8.90 -2.88
C ILE A 85 2.46 7.63 -2.08
N MET A 86 2.28 7.67 -0.75
CA MET A 86 2.51 6.49 0.09
C MET A 86 1.60 5.31 -0.29
N SER A 87 0.34 5.56 -0.68
CA SER A 87 -0.58 4.50 -1.09
C SER A 87 -0.13 3.86 -2.40
N VAL A 88 0.34 4.67 -3.36
CA VAL A 88 0.91 4.18 -4.62
C VAL A 88 2.17 3.36 -4.36
N VAL A 89 3.06 3.83 -3.47
CA VAL A 89 4.27 3.07 -3.08
C VAL A 89 3.90 1.73 -2.44
N ASN A 90 2.89 1.70 -1.55
CA ASN A 90 2.41 0.46 -0.95
C ASN A 90 1.91 -0.54 -2.00
N LEU A 91 1.09 -0.09 -2.96
CA LEU A 91 0.63 -0.95 -4.06
C LEU A 91 1.78 -1.43 -4.94
N LEU A 92 2.76 -0.57 -5.21
CA LEU A 92 3.93 -0.92 -6.01
C LEU A 92 4.78 -2.01 -5.33
N VAL A 93 5.02 -1.90 -4.02
CA VAL A 93 5.77 -2.91 -3.24
C VAL A 93 5.07 -4.27 -3.31
N ILE A 94 3.74 -4.31 -3.16
CA ILE A 94 2.96 -5.55 -3.25
C ILE A 94 3.05 -6.13 -4.67
N TYR A 95 2.89 -5.30 -5.70
CA TYR A 95 2.95 -5.73 -7.10
C TYR A 95 4.32 -6.33 -7.46
N LEU A 96 5.41 -5.68 -7.05
CA LEU A 96 6.78 -6.16 -7.27
C LEU A 96 7.04 -7.50 -6.54
N ASN A 97 6.59 -7.62 -5.29
CA ASN A 97 6.70 -8.88 -4.53
C ASN A 97 5.91 -10.03 -5.19
N LYS A 98 4.71 -9.75 -5.72
CA LYS A 98 3.90 -10.74 -6.44
C LYS A 98 4.58 -11.23 -7.72
N LYS A 99 5.20 -10.32 -8.49
CA LYS A 99 5.94 -10.67 -9.71
C LYS A 99 7.13 -11.59 -9.41
N ILE A 100 7.86 -11.31 -8.33
CA ILE A 100 9.00 -12.12 -7.88
C ILE A 100 8.54 -13.53 -7.46
N LYS A 101 7.47 -13.65 -6.67
CA LYS A 101 6.89 -14.97 -6.31
C LYS A 101 6.48 -15.77 -7.55
N ASN A 102 5.78 -15.14 -8.51
CA ASN A 102 5.36 -15.81 -9.74
C ASN A 102 6.56 -16.30 -10.58
N PHE A 103 7.63 -15.51 -10.66
CA PHE A 103 8.86 -15.90 -11.37
C PHE A 103 9.62 -17.05 -10.68
N VAL A 104 9.68 -17.03 -9.34
CA VAL A 104 10.30 -18.11 -8.54
C VAL A 104 9.51 -19.41 -8.66
N TRP A 105 8.17 -19.37 -8.63
CA TRP A 105 7.33 -20.55 -8.86
C TRP A 105 7.49 -21.12 -10.26
N HIS A 106 7.56 -20.27 -11.29
CA HIS A 106 7.82 -20.73 -12.65
C HIS A 106 9.19 -21.42 -12.76
N SER A 107 10.22 -20.85 -12.12
CA SER A 107 11.58 -21.44 -12.10
C SER A 107 11.67 -22.74 -11.28
N ALA A 108 10.92 -22.85 -10.17
CA ALA A 108 10.84 -24.06 -9.35
C ALA A 108 10.05 -25.17 -10.04
N LEU A 109 8.94 -24.86 -10.72
CA LEU A 109 8.18 -25.81 -11.54
C LEU A 109 9.01 -26.34 -12.71
N VAL A 110 9.78 -25.49 -13.38
CA VAL A 110 10.71 -25.91 -14.44
C VAL A 110 11.80 -26.85 -13.89
N ARG A 111 12.33 -26.62 -12.68
CA ARG A 111 13.26 -27.58 -12.03
C ARG A 111 12.61 -28.90 -11.63
N ILE A 112 11.36 -28.89 -11.15
CA ILE A 112 10.63 -30.12 -10.77
C ILE A 112 10.26 -30.95 -12.01
N PHE A 113 9.87 -30.32 -13.12
CA PHE A 113 9.56 -31.02 -14.37
C PHE A 113 10.81 -31.47 -15.13
N CYS A 114 11.91 -30.69 -15.10
CA CYS A 114 13.16 -31.07 -15.79
C CYS A 114 14.01 -32.07 -14.99
N GLY A 115 13.82 -32.19 -13.68
CA GLY A 115 14.55 -33.12 -12.81
C GLY A 115 14.04 -34.55 -12.77
N LYS A 116 12.91 -34.86 -13.41
CA LYS A 116 12.31 -36.21 -13.40
C LYS A 116 12.67 -37.10 -14.59
N HIS A 117 13.60 -36.69 -15.47
CA HIS A 117 13.95 -37.46 -16.67
C HIS A 117 15.47 -37.77 -16.81
N PHE A 118 16.23 -37.80 -15.70
CA PHE A 118 17.67 -38.14 -15.72
C PHE A 118 18.07 -39.32 -14.83
N VAL A 119 17.13 -40.04 -14.21
CA VAL A 119 17.44 -41.17 -13.31
C VAL A 119 16.74 -42.44 -13.77
N THR A 120 17.07 -42.96 -14.95
CA THR A 120 16.79 -44.37 -15.35
C THR A 120 17.65 -44.86 -16.52
N CYS A 121 18.94 -44.51 -16.61
CA CYS A 121 19.84 -45.13 -17.62
C CYS A 121 21.23 -45.55 -17.12
N ALA A 122 21.55 -45.45 -15.83
CA ALA A 122 22.91 -45.76 -15.34
C ALA A 122 23.01 -47.02 -14.46
N ASP A 123 21.92 -47.77 -14.23
CA ASP A 123 21.92 -48.94 -13.33
C ASP A 123 21.34 -50.21 -13.96
N LEU A 124 21.67 -50.54 -15.22
CA LEU A 124 21.46 -51.91 -15.72
C LEU A 124 22.38 -52.25 -16.91
N VAL A 125 23.43 -53.02 -16.57
CA VAL A 125 24.23 -53.95 -17.39
C VAL A 125 25.22 -53.36 -18.40
#